data_AF-A0A926ZEN6-F1
#
_entry.id   AF-A0A926ZEN6-F1
#
_cell.length_a   1.000
_cell.length_b   1.000
_cell.length_c   1.000
_cell.angle_alpha   90.00
_cell.angle_beta   90.00
_cell.angle_gamma   90.00
#
_symmetry.space_group_name_H-M   'P 1'
#
loop_
_entity.id
_entity.type
_entity.pdbx_description
1 polymer ?
#
loop_
_entity_poly.entity_id
_entity_poly.type
_entity_poly.pdbx_seq_one_letter_code
_entity_poly.pdbx_strand_id
1 'polypeptide(L)'
;MTRYTPCTTRASAQTVSSITRPSPLIAIENEAPTQLIVDPPLAKPLAQGCIFIQHRTENLRTLPVFGKGALKASPRIGHIHIAVDDAPWHFVDASDETIILLEPESGLHEVLTELAGPVNRAITSETVTFMLPGPQRGWNSGH
;
A
#
# COMPACT_ATOMS: atom_id res chain seq x y z
N MET A 1 -7.61 40.09 32.14
CA MET A 1 -8.39 39.79 30.92
C MET A 1 -7.48 39.02 29.97
N THR A 2 -7.43 37.69 30.11
CA THR A 2 -6.47 36.84 29.39
C THR A 2 -7.12 36.36 28.09
N ARG A 3 -6.53 36.70 26.94
CA ARG A 3 -7.03 36.26 25.62
C ARG A 3 -6.42 34.90 25.29
N TYR A 4 -7.25 33.90 25.06
CA TYR A 4 -6.85 32.65 24.43
C TYR A 4 -7.05 32.77 22.92
N THR A 5 -5.98 32.57 22.16
CA THR A 5 -6.03 32.47 20.70
C THR A 5 -6.11 31.00 20.33
N PRO A 6 -7.18 30.51 19.68
CA PRO A 6 -7.24 29.14 19.22
C PRO A 6 -6.38 28.95 17.97
N CYS A 7 -5.45 27.99 18.03
CA CYS A 7 -4.72 27.51 16.86
C CYS A 7 -5.65 26.62 16.04
N THR A 8 -6.00 27.04 14.83
CA THR A 8 -6.80 26.23 13.90
C THR A 8 -5.87 25.41 13.03
N THR A 9 -5.81 24.10 13.27
CA THR A 9 -5.13 23.16 12.36
C THR A 9 -6.02 22.92 11.15
N ARG A 10 -5.61 23.39 9.98
CA ARG A 10 -6.29 23.09 8.71
C ARG A 10 -5.84 21.72 8.22
N ALA A 11 -6.67 20.70 8.41
CA ALA A 11 -6.48 19.41 7.74
C ALA A 11 -6.74 19.60 6.24
N SER A 12 -5.71 19.45 5.42
CA SER A 12 -5.87 19.36 3.97
C SER A 12 -6.19 17.93 3.61
N ALA A 13 -7.46 17.60 3.40
CA ALA A 13 -7.83 16.36 2.73
C ALA A 13 -7.25 16.42 1.30
N GLN A 14 -6.23 15.61 1.02
CA GLN A 14 -5.73 15.47 -0.35
C GLN A 14 -6.80 14.74 -1.16
N THR A 15 -7.48 15.47 -2.03
CA THR A 15 -8.41 14.89 -3.01
C THR A 15 -7.60 14.00 -3.94
N VAL A 16 -7.80 12.69 -3.87
CA VAL A 16 -7.35 11.75 -4.90
C VAL A 16 -8.03 12.18 -6.20
N SER A 17 -7.34 12.94 -7.04
CA SER A 17 -7.84 13.24 -8.37
C SER A 17 -7.93 11.91 -9.11
N SER A 18 -9.13 11.56 -9.55
CA SER A 18 -9.38 10.33 -10.32
C SER A 18 -8.63 10.41 -11.65
N ILE A 19 -7.39 9.93 -11.68
CA ILE A 19 -6.70 9.63 -12.92
C ILE A 19 -7.52 8.53 -13.58
N THR A 20 -8.25 8.87 -14.64
CA THR A 20 -9.01 7.87 -15.39
C THR A 20 -8.01 6.91 -16.03
N ARG A 21 -7.97 5.68 -15.52
CA ARG A 21 -7.08 4.63 -16.01
C ARG A 21 -7.49 4.27 -17.45
N PRO A 22 -6.53 4.18 -18.40
CA PRO A 22 -6.85 3.75 -19.77
C PRO A 22 -7.50 2.36 -19.80
N SER A 23 -8.41 2.16 -20.75
CA SER A 23 -9.11 0.88 -20.95
C SER A 23 -8.11 -0.25 -21.25
N PRO A 24 -8.24 -1.43 -20.61
CA PRO A 24 -7.38 -2.57 -20.89
C PRO A 24 -7.71 -3.25 -22.24
N LEU A 25 -8.80 -2.87 -22.90
CA LEU A 25 -9.23 -3.47 -24.17
C LEU A 25 -8.43 -2.98 -25.38
N ILE A 26 -7.61 -1.94 -25.20
CA ILE A 26 -6.78 -1.33 -26.25
C ILE A 26 -5.35 -1.34 -25.74
N ALA A 27 -4.42 -1.81 -26.57
CA ALA A 27 -3.01 -1.75 -26.26
C ALA A 27 -2.56 -0.28 -26.10
N ILE A 28 -1.72 -0.03 -25.11
CA ILE A 28 -1.17 1.29 -24.84
C ILE A 28 0.25 1.31 -25.41
N GLU A 29 0.46 2.12 -26.43
CA GLU A 29 1.80 2.34 -26.99
C GLU A 29 2.60 3.30 -26.11
N ASN A 30 3.89 3.04 -25.93
CA ASN A 30 4.81 3.89 -25.17
C ASN A 30 4.32 4.20 -23.74
N GLU A 31 3.81 3.18 -23.04
CA GLU A 31 3.32 3.30 -21.66
C GLU A 31 4.33 4.04 -20.75
N ALA A 32 3.89 5.14 -20.13
CA ALA A 32 4.67 5.95 -19.20
C ALA A 32 5.27 5.10 -18.05
N PRO A 33 6.37 5.52 -17.39
CA PRO A 33 7.00 4.71 -16.35
C PRO A 33 6.03 4.24 -15.25
N THR A 34 6.21 3.00 -14.82
CA THR A 34 5.43 2.43 -13.72
C THR A 34 5.75 3.14 -12.41
N GLN A 35 4.72 3.40 -11.59
CA GLN A 35 4.89 3.96 -10.26
C GLN A 35 4.14 3.12 -9.24
N LEU A 36 4.71 3.05 -8.04
CA LEU A 36 4.09 2.50 -6.85
C LEU A 36 3.88 3.65 -5.89
N ILE A 37 2.69 3.75 -5.31
CA ILE A 37 2.43 4.66 -4.19
C ILE A 37 1.81 3.84 -3.08
N VAL A 38 2.36 3.97 -1.88
CA VAL A 38 1.90 3.30 -0.67
C VAL A 38 1.56 4.38 0.35
N ASP A 39 0.32 4.39 0.81
CA ASP A 39 -0.16 5.36 1.78
C ASP A 39 0.19 4.90 3.20
N PRO A 40 0.29 5.82 4.19
CA PRO A 40 0.37 5.44 5.59
C PRO A 40 -0.83 4.56 6.01
N PRO A 41 -0.71 3.74 7.08
CA PRO A 41 -1.83 2.94 7.55
C PRO A 41 -3.05 3.81 7.90
N LEU A 42 -4.24 3.28 7.63
CA LEU A 42 -5.49 3.94 7.99
C LEU A 42 -5.54 4.17 9.51
N ALA A 43 -5.71 5.44 9.91
CA ALA A 43 -5.61 5.84 11.31
C ALA A 43 -6.59 5.13 12.26
N LYS A 44 -7.83 4.86 11.80
CA LYS A 44 -8.86 4.22 12.63
C LYS A 44 -8.54 2.74 12.93
N PRO A 45 -8.27 1.87 11.93
CA PRO A 45 -7.76 0.52 12.20
C PRO A 45 -6.47 0.51 13.02
N LEU A 46 -5.53 1.41 12.73
CA LEU A 46 -4.25 1.47 13.44
C LEU A 46 -4.43 1.73 14.93
N ALA A 47 -5.34 2.64 15.30
CA ALA A 47 -5.70 2.90 16.70
C ALA A 47 -6.33 1.68 17.41
N GLN A 48 -6.82 0.70 16.65
CA GLN A 48 -7.42 -0.55 17.14
C GLN A 48 -6.43 -1.72 17.14
N GLY A 49 -5.15 -1.50 16.77
CA GLY A 49 -4.14 -2.55 16.69
C GLY A 49 -4.12 -3.30 15.35
N CYS A 50 -4.81 -2.80 14.31
CA CYS A 50 -4.85 -3.40 12.98
C CYS A 50 -4.14 -2.51 11.94
N ILE A 51 -3.31 -3.09 11.09
CA ILE A 51 -2.57 -2.33 10.07
C ILE A 51 -3.27 -2.52 8.72
N PHE A 52 -3.83 -1.45 8.18
CA PHE A 52 -4.53 -1.43 6.90
C PHE A 52 -3.83 -0.40 6.01
N ILE A 53 -3.10 -0.84 5.01
CA ILE A 53 -2.28 0.02 4.13
C ILE A 53 -2.89 -0.01 2.73
N GLN A 54 -3.26 1.16 2.24
CA GLN A 54 -3.70 1.34 0.86
C GLN A 54 -2.49 1.56 -0.04
N HIS A 55 -2.55 0.99 -1.24
CA HIS A 55 -1.55 1.22 -2.26
C HIS A 55 -2.23 1.48 -3.60
N ARG A 56 -1.48 2.07 -4.53
CA ARG A 56 -1.89 2.18 -5.93
C ARG A 56 -0.69 1.95 -6.83
N THR A 57 -0.96 1.29 -7.94
CA THR A 57 -0.03 1.19 -9.06
C THR A 57 -0.49 2.09 -10.21
N GLU A 58 0.48 2.76 -10.83
CA GLU A 58 0.27 3.56 -12.04
C GLU A 58 1.06 2.95 -13.19
N ASN A 59 0.47 2.95 -14.39
CA ASN A 59 1.06 2.38 -15.61
C ASN A 59 1.51 0.91 -15.47
N LEU A 60 0.80 0.16 -14.62
CA LEU A 60 0.87 -1.30 -14.45
C LEU A 60 -0.48 -1.78 -13.87
N ARG A 61 -0.85 -3.03 -14.16
CA ARG A 61 -2.04 -3.70 -13.67
C ARG A 61 -1.64 -4.86 -12.77
N THR A 62 -2.02 -4.79 -11.50
CA THR A 62 -1.82 -5.85 -10.52
C THR A 62 -2.73 -7.03 -10.90
N LEU A 63 -2.16 -8.14 -11.36
CA LEU A 63 -2.90 -9.33 -11.83
C LEU A 63 -2.08 -10.61 -11.57
N PRO A 64 -2.72 -11.76 -11.28
CA PRO A 64 -2.03 -13.03 -11.04
C PRO A 64 -1.59 -13.71 -12.35
N VAL A 65 -0.85 -12.99 -13.20
CA VAL A 65 -0.38 -13.46 -14.51
C VAL A 65 1.15 -13.35 -14.55
N PHE A 66 1.81 -14.51 -14.60
CA PHE A 66 3.25 -14.63 -14.39
C PHE A 66 3.99 -15.24 -15.61
N GLY A 67 5.31 -15.11 -15.60
CA GLY A 67 6.22 -15.73 -16.56
C GLY A 67 6.61 -14.83 -17.73
N LYS A 68 7.49 -15.34 -18.60
CA LYS A 68 8.05 -14.54 -19.71
C LYS A 68 7.03 -14.11 -20.76
N GLY A 69 5.94 -14.85 -20.93
CA GLY A 69 4.87 -14.50 -21.88
C GLY A 69 4.15 -13.20 -21.51
N ALA A 70 3.97 -12.97 -20.21
CA ALA A 70 3.33 -11.79 -19.64
C ALA A 70 4.09 -10.48 -19.89
N LEU A 71 5.40 -10.54 -20.18
CA LEU A 71 6.21 -9.35 -20.50
C LEU A 71 5.74 -8.62 -21.77
N LYS A 72 4.94 -9.27 -22.61
CA LYS A 72 4.40 -8.70 -23.85
C LYS A 72 2.98 -8.14 -23.70
N ALA A 73 2.38 -8.26 -22.51
CA ALA A 73 1.04 -7.75 -22.27
C ALA A 73 1.04 -6.22 -22.26
N SER A 74 -0.02 -5.64 -22.83
CA SER A 74 -0.37 -4.23 -22.66
C SER A 74 -1.86 -4.14 -22.29
N PRO A 75 -2.25 -3.41 -21.23
CA PRO A 75 -1.39 -2.68 -20.30
C PRO A 75 -0.37 -3.59 -19.56
N ARG A 76 0.77 -3.05 -19.14
CA ARG A 76 1.76 -3.83 -18.38
C ARG A 76 1.12 -4.48 -17.16
N ILE A 77 1.58 -5.68 -16.83
CA ILE A 77 1.06 -6.47 -15.72
C ILE A 77 2.16 -6.76 -14.71
N GLY A 78 1.78 -6.96 -13.45
CA GLY A 78 2.68 -7.29 -12.37
C GLY A 78 1.92 -7.58 -11.09
N HIS A 79 2.62 -7.51 -9.97
CA HIS A 79 2.13 -7.83 -8.63
C HIS A 79 3.02 -7.15 -7.59
N ILE A 80 2.64 -7.20 -6.32
CA ILE A 80 3.46 -6.64 -5.25
C ILE A 80 4.13 -7.74 -4.41
N HIS A 81 5.32 -7.43 -3.91
CA HIS A 81 6.00 -8.15 -2.83
C HIS A 81 5.86 -7.33 -1.56
N ILE A 82 5.62 -7.99 -0.44
CA ILE A 82 5.43 -7.35 0.87
C ILE A 82 6.37 -8.01 1.86
N ALA A 83 7.21 -7.21 2.52
CA ALA A 83 8.00 -7.63 3.66
C ALA A 83 7.71 -6.72 4.86
N VAL A 84 7.76 -7.30 6.05
CA VAL A 84 7.45 -6.61 7.32
C VAL A 84 8.67 -6.71 8.21
N ASP A 85 9.07 -5.60 8.82
CA ASP A 85 10.14 -5.49 9.82
C ASP A 85 11.46 -6.17 9.39
N ASP A 86 11.93 -5.87 8.17
CA ASP A 86 13.14 -6.45 7.57
C ASP A 86 13.19 -7.98 7.54
N ALA A 87 12.02 -8.63 7.56
CA ALA A 87 11.95 -10.08 7.47
C ALA A 87 12.63 -10.59 6.19
N PRO A 88 13.36 -11.73 6.25
CA PRO A 88 14.05 -12.29 5.08
C PRO A 88 13.09 -12.91 4.05
N TRP A 89 11.80 -12.99 4.38
CA TRP A 89 10.73 -13.55 3.54
C TRP A 89 9.82 -12.44 3.02
N HIS A 90 9.20 -12.68 1.87
CA HIS A 90 8.22 -11.78 1.28
C HIS A 90 6.93 -12.54 1.01
N PHE A 91 5.79 -11.87 1.15
CA PHE A 91 4.52 -12.34 0.61
C PHE A 91 4.29 -11.73 -0.78
N VAL A 92 3.56 -12.45 -1.62
CA VAL A 92 3.14 -11.97 -2.94
C VAL A 92 1.64 -11.68 -2.88
N ASP A 93 1.25 -10.47 -3.28
CA ASP A 93 -0.15 -10.15 -3.55
C ASP A 93 -0.32 -9.70 -5.02
N ALA A 94 -1.37 -10.18 -5.65
CA ALA A 94 -1.72 -9.84 -7.02
C ALA A 94 -3.19 -9.44 -7.16
N SER A 95 -3.82 -8.98 -6.06
CA SER A 95 -5.25 -8.66 -6.00
C SER A 95 -5.56 -7.18 -6.20
N ASP A 96 -4.58 -6.29 -6.00
CA ASP A 96 -4.78 -4.82 -5.95
C ASP A 96 -5.65 -4.36 -4.78
N GLU A 97 -5.74 -5.19 -3.73
CA GLU A 97 -6.53 -4.91 -2.53
C GLU A 97 -5.70 -4.28 -1.40
N THR A 98 -6.39 -3.78 -0.38
CA THR A 98 -5.72 -3.22 0.81
C THR A 98 -4.84 -4.29 1.49
N ILE A 99 -3.60 -3.93 1.82
CA ILE A 99 -2.71 -4.77 2.61
C ILE A 99 -3.21 -4.76 4.05
N ILE A 100 -3.47 -5.94 4.61
CA ILE A 100 -3.99 -6.11 5.97
C ILE A 100 -3.01 -6.97 6.77
N LEU A 101 -2.50 -6.43 7.87
CA LEU A 101 -1.76 -7.18 8.90
C LEU A 101 -2.57 -7.13 10.20
N LEU A 102 -2.91 -8.32 10.70
CA LEU A 102 -3.67 -8.50 11.94
C LEU A 102 -2.77 -9.04 13.04
N GLU A 103 -3.08 -8.64 14.28
CA GLU A 103 -2.37 -9.03 15.49
C GLU A 103 -0.84 -8.77 15.47
N PRO A 104 -0.33 -7.65 14.93
CA PRO A 104 1.08 -7.32 15.10
C PRO A 104 1.38 -6.94 16.56
N GLU A 105 2.61 -7.17 17.00
CA GLU A 105 3.06 -6.67 18.31
C GLU A 105 3.00 -5.15 18.34
N SER A 106 2.74 -4.53 19.50
CA SER A 106 2.80 -3.07 19.57
C SER A 106 4.23 -2.56 19.45
N GLY A 107 4.47 -1.55 18.61
CA GLY A 107 5.82 -1.01 18.44
C GLY A 107 5.99 -0.23 17.15
N LEU A 108 7.25 0.08 16.84
CA LEU A 108 7.64 0.61 15.55
C LEU A 108 7.59 -0.54 14.53
N HIS A 109 6.88 -0.33 13.43
CA HIS A 109 6.89 -1.25 12.30
C HIS A 109 7.34 -0.57 11.04
N GLU A 110 7.88 -1.40 10.15
CA GLU A 110 8.20 -1.06 8.79
C GLU A 110 7.56 -2.06 7.83
N VAL A 111 6.90 -1.55 6.79
CA VAL A 111 6.36 -2.38 5.71
C VAL A 111 6.99 -1.93 4.40
N LEU A 112 7.81 -2.80 3.83
CA LEU A 112 8.36 -2.67 2.48
C LEU A 112 7.36 -3.26 1.49
N THR A 113 6.98 -2.46 0.50
CA THR A 113 6.20 -2.92 -0.66
C THR A 113 7.03 -2.73 -1.92
N GLU A 114 7.29 -3.81 -2.64
CA GLU A 114 7.96 -3.76 -3.94
C GLU A 114 6.96 -4.05 -5.05
N LEU A 115 6.95 -3.23 -6.10
CA LEU A 115 6.19 -3.52 -7.29
C LEU A 115 7.04 -4.37 -8.22
N ALA A 116 6.61 -5.60 -8.48
CA ALA A 116 7.34 -6.56 -9.29
C ALA A 116 6.68 -6.79 -10.65
N GLY A 117 7.52 -7.01 -11.66
CA GLY A 117 7.06 -7.48 -12.96
C GLY A 117 6.70 -8.98 -12.94
N PRO A 118 6.16 -9.51 -14.05
CA PRO A 118 5.59 -10.86 -14.07
C PRO A 118 6.63 -11.98 -14.01
N VAL A 119 7.92 -11.66 -14.11
CA VAL A 119 9.05 -12.59 -13.91
C VAL A 119 9.63 -12.52 -12.49
N ASN A 120 8.85 -11.97 -11.55
CA ASN A 120 9.17 -11.89 -10.12
C ASN A 120 10.41 -11.03 -9.80
N ARG A 121 10.63 -9.96 -10.58
CA ARG A 121 11.71 -8.99 -10.35
C ARG A 121 11.10 -7.66 -9.94
N ALA A 122 11.56 -7.12 -8.82
CA ALA A 122 11.21 -5.78 -8.36
C ALA A 122 11.58 -4.72 -9.42
N ILE A 123 10.66 -3.77 -9.63
CA ILE A 123 10.77 -2.64 -10.55
C ILE A 123 11.06 -1.37 -9.75
N THR A 124 10.29 -1.16 -8.68
CA THR A 124 10.42 -0.05 -7.73
C THR A 124 9.87 -0.49 -6.37
N SER A 125 10.16 0.25 -5.32
CA SER A 125 9.72 -0.05 -3.97
C SER A 125 9.34 1.21 -3.20
N GLU A 126 8.48 1.05 -2.21
CA GLU A 126 8.11 2.07 -1.24
C GLU A 126 8.10 1.44 0.16
N THR A 127 8.52 2.22 1.15
CA THR A 127 8.57 1.78 2.54
C THR A 127 7.74 2.70 3.40
N VAL A 128 6.85 2.15 4.20
CA VAL A 128 6.08 2.90 5.19
C VAL A 128 6.46 2.48 6.60
N THR A 129 6.86 3.45 7.41
CA THR A 129 7.20 3.27 8.82
C THR A 129 6.14 3.92 9.69
N PHE A 130 5.69 3.24 10.74
CA PHE A 130 4.65 3.75 11.64
C PHE A 130 4.72 3.12 13.03
N MET A 131 4.07 3.77 13.99
CA MET A 131 3.92 3.25 15.35
C MET A 131 2.55 2.58 15.52
N LEU A 132 2.56 1.30 15.90
CA LEU A 132 1.38 0.60 16.38
C LEU A 132 1.23 0.86 17.90
N PRO A 133 0.08 1.37 18.36
CA PRO A 133 -0.10 1.64 19.79
C PRO A 133 -0.13 0.35 20.62
N GLY A 134 0.33 0.45 21.86
CA GLY A 134 0.18 -0.62 22.86
C GLY A 134 -1.27 -1.05 23.07
N PRO A 135 -1.52 -2.26 23.62
CA PRO A 135 -2.86 -2.74 23.89
C PRO A 135 -3.63 -1.70 24.71
N GLN A 136 -4.72 -1.20 24.13
CA GLN A 136 -5.68 -0.39 24.86
C GLN A 136 -6.24 -1.28 25.97
N ARG A 137 -6.12 -0.88 27.24
CA ARG A 137 -6.79 -1.56 28.36
C ARG A 137 -8.29 -1.60 28.05
N GLY A 138 -8.78 -2.71 27.49
CA GLY A 138 -10.18 -2.84 27.07
C GLY A 138 -10.50 -3.86 25.98
N TRP A 139 -9.51 -4.43 25.27
CA TRP A 139 -9.82 -5.54 24.35
C TRP A 139 -9.96 -6.86 25.13
N ASN A 140 -11.20 -7.22 25.46
CA ASN A 140 -11.55 -8.61 25.75
C ASN A 140 -11.52 -9.37 24.42
N SER A 141 -10.50 -10.20 24.20
CA SER A 141 -10.49 -11.19 23.13
C SER A 141 -11.54 -12.27 23.44
N GLY A 142 -12.81 -11.93 23.20
CA GLY A 142 -13.92 -12.87 23.23
C GLY A 142 -13.95 -13.65 21.92
N HIS A 143 -13.01 -14.57 21.77
CA HIS A 143 -13.08 -15.67 20.82
C HIS A 143 -12.81 -16.97 21.58
#